data_AF-B3JEN1-F1
#
_entry.id   AF-B3JEN1-F1
#
_cell.length_a   1.000
_cell.length_b   1.000
_cell.length_c   1.000
_cell.angle_alpha   90.00
_cell.angle_beta   90.00
_cell.angle_gamma   90.00
#
_symmetry.space_group_name_H-M   'P 1'
#
loop_
_entity.id
_entity.type
_entity.pdbx_description
1 polymer ?
#
loop_
_entity_poly.entity_id
_entity_poly.type
_entity_poly.pdbx_seq_one_letter_code
_entity_poly.pdbx_strand_id
1 'polypeptide(L)' 'RIQISVAIITYCLVAIIQHDLHLSRSTYEVLQILSISLTDKTPLQELFNKTNFNDVKEQLNPLFPGLFD' A
#
# COMPACT_ATOMS: atom_id res chain seq x y z
N ARG A 1 1.35 21.44 11.29
CA ARG A 1 0.01 21.46 10.64
C ARG A 1 -0.06 20.55 9.41
N ILE A 2 0.97 20.54 8.55
CA ILE A 2 1.05 19.66 7.36
C ILE A 2 0.97 18.16 7.69
N GLN A 3 1.62 17.72 8.78
CA GLN A 3 1.62 16.31 9.21
C GLN A 3 0.22 15.75 9.51
N ILE A 4 -0.67 16.58 10.06
CA ILE A 4 -2.04 16.13 10.36
C ILE A 4 -2.84 15.97 9.07
N SER A 5 -2.70 16.92 8.14
CA SER A 5 -3.36 16.85 6.83
C SER A 5 -2.90 15.64 6.01
N VAL A 6 -1.60 15.33 5.99
CA VAL A 6 -1.09 14.15 5.25
C VAL A 6 -1.60 12.85 5.87
N ALA A 7 -1.65 12.78 7.21
CA ALA A 7 -2.18 11.60 7.91
C ALA A 7 -3.66 11.36 7.56
N ILE A 8 -4.48 12.42 7.55
CA ILE A 8 -5.91 12.32 7.21
C ILE A 8 -6.09 11.87 5.75
N ILE A 9 -5.33 12.44 4.81
CA ILE A 9 -5.43 12.09 3.38
C ILE A 9 -5.02 10.63 3.16
N THR A 10 -3.90 10.20 3.72
CA THR A 10 -3.43 8.82 3.61
C THR A 10 -4.43 7.84 4.21
N TYR A 11 -5.01 8.15 5.37
CA TYR A 11 -5.99 7.27 6.01
C TYR A 11 -7.29 7.16 5.21
N CYS A 12 -7.78 8.29 4.68
CA CYS A 12 -8.98 8.34 3.85
C CYS A 12 -8.78 7.54 2.56
N LEU A 13 -7.61 7.68 1.92
CA LEU A 13 -7.26 6.93 0.72
C LEU A 13 -7.23 5.42 0.97
N VAL A 14 -6.61 4.99 2.06
CA VAL A 14 -6.57 3.57 2.44
C VAL A 14 -7.97 3.04 2.74
N ALA A 15 -8.82 3.81 3.43
CA ALA A 15 -10.20 3.42 3.72
C ALA A 15 -11.05 3.25 2.45
N ILE A 16 -10.91 4.18 1.49
CA ILE A 16 -11.60 4.10 0.19
C ILE A 16 -11.16 2.83 -0.54
N ILE A 17 -9.86 2.57 -0.66
CA ILE A 17 -9.34 1.40 -1.39
C ILE A 17 -9.74 0.10 -0.71
N GLN A 18 -9.70 0.06 0.62
CA GLN A 18 -10.09 -1.12 1.40
C GLN A 18 -11.58 -1.45 1.22
N HIS A 19 -12.43 -0.42 1.14
CA HIS A 19 -13.86 -0.56 0.86
C HIS A 19 -14.14 -0.92 -0.61
N ASP A 20 -13.54 -0.20 -1.57
CA ASP A 20 -13.76 -0.37 -3.02
C ASP A 20 -13.32 -1.74 -3.53
N LEU A 21 -12.24 -2.27 -2.96
CA LEU A 21 -11.69 -3.58 -3.33
C LEU A 21 -12.10 -4.71 -2.37
N HIS A 22 -12.94 -4.42 -1.37
CA HIS A 22 -13.40 -5.39 -0.35
C HIS A 22 -12.25 -6.22 0.27
N LEU A 23 -11.10 -5.58 0.46
CA LEU A 23 -9.90 -6.25 0.95
C LEU A 23 -10.03 -6.50 2.45
N SER A 24 -10.26 -7.76 2.85
CA SER A 24 -10.15 -8.21 4.26
C SER A 24 -8.67 -8.30 4.72
N ARG A 25 -7.80 -7.42 4.22
CA ARG A 25 -6.34 -7.41 4.47
C ARG A 25 -5.95 -6.18 5.29
N SER A 26 -4.81 -6.29 5.98
CA SER A 26 -4.28 -5.24 6.87
C SER A 26 -4.03 -3.92 6.12
N THR A 27 -4.26 -2.80 6.80
CA THR A 27 -4.04 -1.43 6.30
C THR A 27 -2.65 -1.22 5.70
N TYR A 28 -1.62 -1.84 6.27
CA TYR A 28 -0.24 -1.76 5.77
C TYR A 28 -0.07 -2.40 4.38
N GLU A 29 -0.79 -3.50 4.12
CA GLU A 29 -0.78 -4.18 2.82
C GLU A 29 -1.43 -3.33 1.75
N VAL A 30 -2.56 -2.71 2.11
CA VAL A 30 -3.24 -1.77 1.22
C VAL A 30 -2.32 -0.62 0.87
N LEU A 31 -1.59 -0.08 1.85
CA LEU A 31 -0.64 0.99 1.63
C LEU A 31 0.57 0.56 0.77
N GLN A 32 1.10 -0.66 0.96
CA GLN A 32 2.20 -1.19 0.16
C GLN A 32 1.81 -1.37 -1.32
N ILE A 33 0.70 -2.05 -1.58
CA ILE A 33 0.23 -2.29 -2.94
C ILE A 33 -0.15 -0.97 -3.62
N LEU A 34 -0.75 -0.04 -2.87
CA LEU A 34 -0.99 1.31 -3.35
C LEU A 34 0.31 2.04 -3.72
N SER A 35 1.37 1.89 -2.93
CA SER A 35 2.69 2.47 -3.24
C SER A 35 3.25 1.91 -4.55
N ILE A 36 3.14 0.59 -4.77
CA ILE A 36 3.56 -0.06 -6.02
C ILE A 36 2.70 0.43 -7.19
N SER A 37 1.38 0.48 -7.00
CA SER A 37 0.44 0.99 -8.01
C SER A 37 0.63 2.46 -8.33
N LEU A 38 1.23 3.24 -7.43
CA LEU A 38 1.54 4.64 -7.70
C LEU A 38 2.75 4.78 -8.64
N THR A 39 3.69 3.83 -8.56
CA THR A 39 4.87 3.74 -9.44
C THR A 39 4.62 2.94 -10.72
N ASP A 40 3.63 2.05 -10.72
CA ASP A 40 3.28 1.19 -11.84
C ASP A 40 2.00 1.67 -12.54
N LYS A 41 1.88 1.43 -13.85
CA LYS A 41 0.73 1.92 -14.63
C LYS A 41 -0.45 0.95 -14.63
N THR A 42 -0.34 -0.19 -13.94
CA THR A 42 -1.41 -1.19 -13.84
C THR A 42 -2.57 -0.73 -12.96
N PRO A 43 -3.81 -1.14 -13.28
CA PRO A 43 -4.98 -0.80 -12.49
C PRO A 43 -4.94 -1.47 -11.10
N LEU A 44 -5.24 -0.69 -10.06
CA LEU A 44 -5.22 -1.11 -8.65
C LEU A 44 -5.88 -2.46 -8.42
N GLN A 45 -7.09 -2.68 -8.96
CA GLN A 45 -7.84 -3.91 -8.76
C GLN A 45 -7.10 -5.16 -9.26
N GLU A 46 -6.37 -5.05 -10.38
CA GLU A 46 -5.59 -6.16 -10.91
C GLU A 46 -4.32 -6.38 -10.08
N LEU A 47 -3.67 -5.30 -9.65
CA LEU A 47 -2.51 -5.37 -8.78
C LEU A 47 -2.88 -6.03 -7.44
N PHE A 48 -3.96 -5.61 -6.79
CA PHE A 48 -4.43 -6.18 -5.54
C PHE A 48 -4.80 -7.67 -5.64
N ASN A 49 -5.29 -8.12 -6.79
CA ASN A 49 -5.65 -9.52 -7.02
C ASN A 49 -4.42 -10.38 -7.39
N LYS A 50 -3.45 -9.81 -8.12
CA LYS A 50 -2.24 -10.48 -8.60
C LYS A 50 -1.13 -10.54 -7.54
N THR A 51 -1.06 -9.51 -6.71
CA THR A 51 -0.02 -9.34 -5.72
C THR A 51 -0.28 -10.26 -4.52
N ASN A 52 0.48 -11.36 -4.47
CA ASN A 52 0.53 -12.25 -3.33
C ASN A 52 1.35 -11.58 -2.22
N PHE A 53 0.77 -11.45 -1.02
CA PHE A 53 1.34 -10.80 0.18
C PHE A 53 2.81 -11.18 0.45
N ASN A 54 3.19 -12.42 0.17
CA ASN A 54 4.54 -12.93 0.41
C ASN A 54 5.58 -12.33 -0.55
N ASP A 55 5.18 -12.00 -1.78
CA ASP A 55 6.05 -11.46 -2.83
C ASP A 55 6.41 -9.99 -2.54
N VAL A 56 5.43 -9.22 -2.01
CA VAL A 56 5.63 -7.80 -1.66
C VAL A 56 6.61 -7.62 -0.50
N LYS A 57 6.46 -8.44 0.56
CA LYS A 57 7.40 -8.44 1.69
C LYS A 57 8.83 -8.71 1.22
N GLU A 58 9.00 -9.58 0.22
CA GLU A 58 10.29 -9.91 -0.37
C GLU A 58 10.80 -8.86 -1.37
N GLN A 59 9.93 -8.03 -1.96
CA GLN A 59 10.33 -6.87 -2.77
C GLN A 59 10.66 -5.61 -1.95
N LEU A 60 10.13 -5.49 -0.73
CA LEU A 60 10.39 -4.34 0.16
C LEU A 60 11.61 -4.58 1.08
N ASN A 61 11.81 -5.81 1.55
CA ASN A 61 13.00 -6.22 2.30
C ASN A 61 14.36 -5.90 1.62
N PRO A 62 14.53 -5.98 0.28
CA PRO A 62 15.76 -5.65 -0.41
C PRO A 62 16.02 -4.14 -0.46
N LEU A 63 14.98 -3.31 -0.33
CA LEU A 63 15.09 -1.86 -0.49
C LEU A 63 15.41 -1.15 0.83
N PHE A 64 15.09 -1.76 1.99
CA PHE A 64 15.35 -1.17 3.30
C PHE A 64 16.17 -2.06 4.26
N PRO A 65 17.34 -2.60 3.88
CA PRO A 65 18.24 -3.20 4.85
C PRO A 65 18.93 -2.07 5.64
N GLY A 66 18.30 -1.60 6.72
CA GLY A 66 18.98 -0.77 7.74
C GLY A 66 18.67 0.73 7.74
N LEU A 67 17.50 1.19 7.29
CA LEU A 67 17.11 2.62 7.41
C LEU A 67 16.42 2.97 8.75
N PHE A 68 16.23 1.99 9.64
CA PHE A 68 15.63 2.17 10.96
C PHE A 68 16.56 1.68 12.09
N ASP A 69 17.86 1.93 11.94
CA ASP A 69 18.79 2.07 13.08
C ASP A 69 19.07 3.56 13.28
#